data_AF-A0A9P9YRF4-F1
#
_entry.id   AF-A0A9P9YRF4-F1
#
_cell.length_a   1.000
_cell.length_b   1.000
_cell.length_c   1.000
_cell.angle_alpha   90.00
_cell.angle_beta   90.00
_cell.angle_gamma   90.00
#
_symmetry.space_group_name_H-M   'P 1'
#
loop_
_entity.id
_entity.type
_entity.pdbx_description
1 polymer ?
#
loop_
_entity_poly.entity_id
_entity_poly.type
_entity_poly.pdbx_seq_one_letter_code
_entity_poly.pdbx_strand_id
1 'polypeptide(L)'
;MKAPEFICQRFAVGLTRFSNRSVKSGQKARKVQQLTKKFKAIISVCLPKVFVCHKLVSRLRISPKKKQTNMMKFILPLFMLIASCLGSPVSQTRRFPSDFLWGVASSSYQIEGGWNADDKGESIWDFLTHTHAEKIVDQSNGDISSDSYHQWKRDVQMVKELHAGTYRFSLSWPRIMPGGYMNHVSTAGIKYYSNLIDELLRYNITPMVTIYHWDLPQRLQELGGWTNPEIIPLFKDYARLVLEMYGDRVKIWTTINEPWHVCEHGYGVDYMAPSYNYPGIPAYLCGHNLLKAHAEVVHMYRELFQPRQGGRIGITLDTSWPEPKDPNSAEDREASERAMQFYVGWFGHPIFSKHGNYPKVMIERIRNLSKEQGFGARSRLPEFTTEEIHRIRGTSDFFGINSYTSNLVTSNGHNNTGKFPVPSFNHDMGVVESQAGVDWPGSGSVWLKVYPKGMYNLLMWIHREYNAPEIIVTENGVSDRGGLEDYARVDYYNQYLSAVLDAMEDGVNISGYIAWSLMDSYEWKAGYTEKFGLYHVDFSSPERTRTPKISARVFAQICKTNTIDWSYRPKLDDEQQLVAMAQLPAEEQMARTSGASGAISWSLTGLLLLALLR
;
A
#
# COMPACT_ATOMS: atom_id res chain seq x y z
N MET A 1 -0.53 -13.52 64.13
CA MET A 1 -0.52 -12.04 64.22
C MET A 1 0.90 -11.54 63.90
N LYS A 2 1.03 -10.47 63.09
CA LYS A 2 2.26 -9.69 62.76
C LYS A 2 3.34 -10.27 61.83
N ALA A 3 3.00 -11.05 60.79
CA ALA A 3 3.94 -11.41 59.71
C ALA A 3 3.62 -10.75 58.33
N PRO A 4 2.36 -10.52 57.92
CA PRO A 4 2.06 -9.97 56.58
C PRO A 4 2.26 -8.45 56.45
N GLU A 5 2.07 -7.68 57.54
CA GLU A 5 2.22 -6.21 57.52
C GLU A 5 3.67 -5.77 57.31
N PHE A 6 4.63 -6.56 57.78
CA PHE A 6 6.07 -6.26 57.68
C PHE A 6 6.64 -6.45 56.27
N ILE A 7 6.08 -7.39 55.50
CA ILE A 7 6.55 -7.72 54.14
C ILE A 7 6.07 -6.66 53.14
N CYS A 8 4.82 -6.21 53.24
CA CYS A 8 4.28 -5.15 52.37
C CYS A 8 4.95 -3.78 52.61
N GLN A 9 5.26 -3.42 53.87
CA GLN A 9 5.96 -2.18 54.17
C GLN A 9 7.42 -2.18 53.68
N ARG A 10 8.15 -3.31 53.80
CA ARG A 10 9.52 -3.41 53.26
C ARG A 10 9.59 -3.40 51.73
N PHE A 11 8.61 -3.99 51.04
CA PHE A 11 8.53 -3.96 49.58
C PHE A 11 8.24 -2.55 49.05
N ALA A 12 7.33 -1.80 49.71
CA ALA A 12 7.01 -0.42 49.34
C ALA A 12 8.21 0.54 49.52
N VAL A 13 8.97 0.38 50.61
CA VAL A 13 10.20 1.17 50.86
C VAL A 13 11.32 0.81 49.86
N GLY A 14 11.43 -0.46 49.46
CA GLY A 14 12.39 -0.91 48.43
C GLY A 14 12.13 -0.32 47.05
N LEU A 15 10.87 -0.28 46.61
CA LEU A 15 10.45 0.33 45.33
C LEU A 15 10.64 1.85 45.28
N THR A 16 10.48 2.53 46.42
CA THR A 16 10.65 3.98 46.51
C THR A 16 12.13 4.37 46.41
N ARG A 17 13.04 3.54 46.96
CA ARG A 17 14.50 3.69 46.78
C ARG A 17 14.96 3.37 45.35
N PHE A 18 14.32 2.44 44.65
CA PHE A 18 14.62 2.12 43.25
C PHE A 18 14.19 3.25 42.30
N SER A 19 13.03 3.88 42.58
CA SER A 19 12.54 5.08 41.87
C SER A 19 13.51 6.26 41.97
N ASN A 20 14.08 6.52 43.15
CA ASN A 20 14.97 7.68 43.36
C ASN A 20 16.40 7.49 42.82
N ARG A 21 16.84 6.25 42.54
CA ARG A 21 18.14 5.99 41.87
C ARG A 21 18.07 6.00 40.34
N SER A 22 16.87 5.98 39.74
CA SER A 22 16.67 5.88 38.29
C SER A 22 16.55 7.24 37.56
N VAL A 23 16.76 8.37 38.22
CA VAL A 23 16.72 9.71 37.59
C VAL A 23 18.04 10.00 36.86
N LYS A 24 18.37 9.17 35.87
CA LYS A 24 19.35 9.42 34.80
C LYS A 24 18.99 8.59 33.55
N SER A 25 17.82 8.83 32.95
CA SER A 25 17.48 8.59 31.53
C SER A 25 15.97 8.76 31.30
N GLY A 26 15.59 9.74 30.49
CA GLY A 26 14.24 10.31 30.41
C GLY A 26 13.12 9.43 29.82
N GLN A 27 13.39 8.23 29.29
CA GLN A 27 12.36 7.39 28.65
C GLN A 27 11.85 6.20 29.50
N LYS A 28 12.58 5.77 30.55
CA LYS A 28 12.11 4.67 31.44
C LYS A 28 11.15 5.15 32.56
N ALA A 29 11.17 6.43 32.92
CA ALA A 29 10.38 6.97 34.02
C ALA A 29 8.85 6.95 33.77
N ARG A 30 8.40 7.21 32.52
CA ARG A 30 6.97 7.22 32.17
C ARG A 30 6.33 5.83 32.22
N LYS A 31 7.00 4.79 31.69
CA LYS A 31 6.53 3.39 31.76
C LYS A 31 6.43 2.89 33.21
N VAL A 32 7.43 3.20 34.04
CA VAL A 32 7.43 2.82 35.46
C VAL A 32 6.33 3.56 36.24
N GLN A 33 6.10 4.85 35.98
CA GLN A 33 4.98 5.59 36.57
C GLN A 33 3.61 5.03 36.16
N GLN A 34 3.43 4.64 34.90
CA GLN A 34 2.17 4.09 34.38
C GLN A 34 1.87 2.70 34.97
N LEU A 35 2.89 1.85 35.09
CA LEU A 35 2.81 0.56 35.80
C LEU A 35 2.49 0.74 37.28
N THR A 36 3.13 1.70 37.95
CA THR A 36 2.88 2.00 39.37
C THR A 36 1.47 2.54 39.59
N LYS A 37 0.92 3.33 38.65
CA LYS A 37 -0.47 3.81 38.68
C LYS A 37 -1.47 2.67 38.55
N LYS A 38 -1.25 1.75 37.60
CA LYS A 38 -2.08 0.54 37.43
C LYS A 38 -2.02 -0.37 38.66
N PHE A 39 -0.83 -0.57 39.25
CA PHE A 39 -0.67 -1.37 40.46
C PHE A 39 -1.36 -0.76 41.69
N LYS A 40 -1.27 0.56 41.87
CA LYS A 40 -2.00 1.28 42.94
C LYS A 40 -3.52 1.21 42.75
N ALA A 41 -4.01 1.26 41.51
CA ALA A 41 -5.44 1.12 41.23
C ALA A 41 -5.97 -0.28 41.57
N ILE A 42 -5.21 -1.34 41.24
CA ILE A 42 -5.56 -2.73 41.59
C ILE A 42 -5.58 -2.91 43.11
N ILE A 43 -4.57 -2.40 43.82
CA ILE A 43 -4.49 -2.46 45.29
C ILE A 43 -5.68 -1.71 45.92
N SER A 44 -6.03 -0.52 45.42
CA SER A 44 -7.16 0.29 45.91
C SER A 44 -8.51 -0.41 45.78
N VAL A 45 -8.71 -1.21 44.72
CA VAL A 45 -9.98 -1.94 44.49
C VAL A 45 -10.04 -3.26 45.27
N CYS A 46 -8.91 -3.94 45.45
CA CYS A 46 -8.88 -5.28 46.06
C CYS A 46 -8.78 -5.25 47.60
N LEU A 47 -8.03 -4.31 48.20
CA LEU A 47 -7.83 -4.27 49.66
C LEU A 47 -9.13 -4.09 50.47
N PRO A 48 -10.06 -3.19 50.10
CA PRO A 48 -11.29 -2.98 50.86
C PRO A 48 -12.18 -4.23 50.88
N LYS A 49 -12.24 -4.98 49.77
CA LYS A 49 -13.06 -6.19 49.62
C LYS A 49 -12.53 -7.35 50.48
N VAL A 50 -11.21 -7.47 50.62
CA VAL A 50 -10.58 -8.45 51.52
C VAL A 50 -10.85 -8.12 52.99
N PHE A 51 -10.86 -6.83 53.36
CA PHE A 51 -11.20 -6.39 54.72
C PHE A 51 -12.68 -6.62 55.08
N VAL A 52 -13.61 -6.46 54.12
CA VAL A 52 -15.04 -6.75 54.32
C VAL A 52 -15.28 -8.25 54.51
N CYS A 53 -14.64 -9.12 53.72
CA CYS A 53 -14.69 -10.57 53.93
C CYS A 53 -14.15 -10.99 55.30
N HIS A 54 -13.04 -10.40 55.76
CA HIS A 54 -12.48 -10.72 57.07
C HIS A 54 -13.37 -10.27 58.25
N LYS A 55 -14.09 -9.14 58.11
CA LYS A 55 -15.05 -8.66 59.13
C LYS A 55 -16.36 -9.45 59.16
N LEU A 56 -16.81 -10.01 58.03
CA LEU A 56 -17.98 -10.89 57.99
C LEU A 56 -17.68 -12.26 58.64
N VAL A 57 -16.49 -12.83 58.37
CA VAL A 57 -16.09 -14.14 58.92
C VAL A 57 -15.82 -14.07 60.43
N SER A 58 -15.42 -12.91 60.97
CA SER A 58 -15.18 -12.75 62.41
C SER A 58 -16.45 -12.60 63.26
N ARG A 59 -17.62 -12.36 62.64
CA ARG A 59 -18.91 -12.21 63.34
C ARG A 59 -19.76 -13.48 63.41
N LEU A 60 -19.38 -14.56 62.71
CA LEU A 60 -20.07 -15.85 62.77
C LEU A 60 -19.53 -16.70 63.94
N ARG A 61 -20.36 -16.95 64.96
CA ARG A 61 -20.06 -17.90 66.05
C ARG A 61 -20.26 -19.34 65.55
N ILE A 62 -19.21 -19.91 64.95
CA ILE A 62 -19.16 -21.32 64.53
C ILE A 62 -17.88 -21.97 65.07
N SER A 63 -17.99 -23.23 65.49
CA SER A 63 -16.91 -24.00 66.14
C SER A 63 -15.66 -24.19 65.24
N PRO A 64 -14.46 -24.33 65.83
CA PRO A 64 -13.18 -24.24 65.11
C PRO A 64 -12.98 -25.25 63.98
N LYS A 65 -13.62 -26.44 64.01
CA LYS A 65 -13.54 -27.43 62.92
C LYS A 65 -14.34 -27.06 61.66
N LYS A 66 -15.36 -26.19 61.75
CA LYS A 66 -16.16 -25.72 60.58
C LYS A 66 -15.60 -24.44 59.94
N LYS A 67 -14.65 -23.74 60.59
CA LYS A 67 -13.99 -22.56 60.03
C LYS A 67 -13.02 -22.90 58.89
N GLN A 68 -12.30 -24.01 58.99
CA GLN A 68 -11.36 -24.46 57.93
C GLN A 68 -12.10 -24.87 56.64
N THR A 69 -13.22 -25.60 56.77
CA THR A 69 -14.02 -26.08 55.63
C THR A 69 -14.78 -24.95 54.92
N ASN A 70 -15.27 -23.94 55.65
CA ASN A 70 -15.94 -22.79 55.02
C ASN A 70 -14.97 -21.77 54.41
N MET A 71 -13.76 -21.61 54.98
CA MET A 71 -12.76 -20.72 54.39
C MET A 71 -12.27 -21.26 53.04
N MET A 72 -12.12 -22.58 52.89
CA MET A 72 -11.77 -23.23 51.62
C MET A 72 -12.86 -23.08 50.56
N LYS A 73 -14.15 -23.06 50.95
CA LYS A 73 -15.29 -22.84 50.04
C LYS A 73 -15.35 -21.44 49.42
N PHE A 74 -14.75 -20.43 50.03
CA PHE A 74 -14.68 -19.06 49.49
C PHE A 74 -13.34 -18.75 48.83
N ILE A 75 -12.25 -19.32 49.35
CA ILE A 75 -10.91 -19.09 48.77
C ILE A 75 -10.79 -19.78 47.41
N LEU A 76 -11.31 -21.00 47.22
CA LEU A 76 -11.17 -21.72 45.95
C LEU A 76 -11.87 -21.03 44.76
N PRO A 77 -13.15 -20.59 44.85
CA PRO A 77 -13.78 -19.84 43.77
C PRO A 77 -13.16 -18.44 43.59
N LEU A 78 -12.66 -17.80 44.66
CA LEU A 78 -11.94 -16.53 44.54
C LEU A 78 -10.58 -16.73 43.85
N PHE A 79 -9.88 -17.84 44.11
CA PHE A 79 -8.64 -18.21 43.42
C PHE A 79 -8.90 -18.59 41.96
N MET A 80 -10.03 -19.25 41.65
CA MET A 80 -10.45 -19.49 40.27
C MET A 80 -10.85 -18.19 39.55
N LEU A 81 -11.53 -17.26 40.23
CA LEU A 81 -11.89 -15.96 39.67
C LEU A 81 -10.63 -15.11 39.40
N ILE A 82 -9.69 -15.12 40.35
CA ILE A 82 -8.39 -14.46 40.19
C ILE A 82 -7.56 -15.17 39.11
N ALA A 83 -7.58 -16.50 39.00
CA ALA A 83 -6.93 -17.25 37.92
C ALA A 83 -7.59 -16.99 36.55
N SER A 84 -8.90 -16.76 36.48
CA SER A 84 -9.59 -16.33 35.26
C SER A 84 -9.29 -14.88 34.88
N CYS A 85 -8.94 -14.03 35.87
CA CYS A 85 -8.51 -12.65 35.67
C CYS A 85 -6.98 -12.50 35.50
N LEU A 86 -6.19 -13.53 35.88
CA LEU A 86 -4.73 -13.61 35.77
C LEU A 86 -4.26 -14.55 34.65
N GLY A 87 -5.18 -15.30 34.03
CA GLY A 87 -5.00 -15.73 32.68
C GLY A 87 -4.62 -14.48 31.91
N SER A 88 -3.36 -14.40 31.48
CA SER A 88 -3.00 -13.42 30.46
C SER A 88 -4.09 -13.54 29.40
N PRO A 89 -4.69 -12.45 28.88
CA PRO A 89 -5.50 -12.60 27.69
C PRO A 89 -4.60 -13.39 26.76
N VAL A 90 -4.98 -14.63 26.44
CA VAL A 90 -4.42 -15.30 25.28
C VAL A 90 -4.78 -14.30 24.21
N SER A 91 -3.80 -13.50 23.80
CA SER A 91 -3.97 -12.54 22.72
C SER A 91 -4.38 -13.43 21.58
N GLN A 92 -5.68 -13.48 21.31
CA GLN A 92 -6.22 -14.35 20.29
C GLN A 92 -5.53 -13.86 19.02
N THR A 93 -4.64 -14.67 18.47
CA THR A 93 -3.84 -14.26 17.32
C THR A 93 -4.82 -13.92 16.21
N ARG A 94 -4.95 -12.62 15.89
CA ARG A 94 -5.84 -12.15 14.83
C ARG A 94 -5.40 -12.81 13.52
N ARG A 95 -6.39 -13.29 12.77
CA ARG A 95 -6.15 -14.12 11.60
C ARG A 95 -7.01 -13.63 10.44
N PHE A 96 -6.39 -13.52 9.28
CA PHE A 96 -7.11 -13.31 8.04
C PHE A 96 -7.94 -14.56 7.68
N PRO A 97 -9.07 -14.42 6.97
CA PRO A 97 -9.85 -15.55 6.49
C PRO A 97 -8.99 -16.58 5.74
N SER A 98 -9.39 -17.85 5.79
CA SER A 98 -8.63 -18.93 5.14
C SER A 98 -8.57 -18.79 3.61
N ASP A 99 -9.58 -18.16 3.03
CA ASP A 99 -9.77 -17.87 1.62
C ASP A 99 -9.31 -16.46 1.21
N PHE A 100 -8.64 -15.73 2.11
CA PHE A 100 -8.13 -14.39 1.83
C PHE A 100 -7.08 -14.42 0.71
N LEU A 101 -7.26 -13.57 -0.31
CA LEU A 101 -6.38 -13.47 -1.46
C LEU A 101 -5.08 -12.73 -1.10
N TRP A 102 -4.01 -13.48 -0.86
CA TRP A 102 -2.67 -12.92 -0.77
C TRP A 102 -2.01 -12.83 -2.14
N GLY A 103 -1.45 -11.66 -2.44
CA GLY A 103 -0.67 -11.50 -3.66
C GLY A 103 0.42 -10.46 -3.59
N VAL A 104 1.10 -10.35 -4.71
CA VAL A 104 2.12 -9.33 -5.03
C VAL A 104 1.81 -8.75 -6.41
N ALA A 105 2.26 -7.54 -6.68
CA ALA A 105 1.97 -6.83 -7.91
C ALA A 105 3.23 -6.37 -8.67
N SER A 106 3.04 -6.15 -9.97
CA SER A 106 3.94 -5.41 -10.86
C SER A 106 3.15 -4.76 -12.01
N SER A 107 3.82 -3.94 -12.81
CA SER A 107 3.27 -3.38 -14.06
C SER A 107 4.26 -3.54 -15.21
N SER A 108 3.73 -3.64 -16.43
CA SER A 108 4.44 -4.00 -17.66
C SER A 108 5.67 -3.14 -17.90
N TYR A 109 5.49 -1.82 -18.08
CA TYR A 109 6.61 -0.91 -18.34
C TYR A 109 7.64 -0.92 -17.20
N GLN A 110 7.19 -1.09 -15.96
CA GLN A 110 8.07 -1.05 -14.81
C GLN A 110 8.95 -2.29 -14.67
N ILE A 111 8.59 -3.46 -15.20
CA ILE A 111 9.40 -4.70 -15.01
C ILE A 111 9.85 -5.38 -16.31
N GLU A 112 9.13 -5.23 -17.41
CA GLU A 112 9.32 -6.10 -18.57
C GLU A 112 10.65 -5.86 -19.28
N GLY A 113 11.00 -4.60 -19.55
CA GLY A 113 12.04 -4.29 -20.52
C GLY A 113 11.67 -4.77 -21.92
N GLY A 114 12.67 -5.11 -22.74
CA GLY A 114 12.45 -5.57 -24.10
C GLY A 114 11.56 -4.59 -24.88
N TRP A 115 11.82 -3.29 -24.71
CA TRP A 115 10.89 -2.23 -25.09
C TRP A 115 10.60 -2.16 -26.59
N ASN A 116 11.55 -2.63 -27.41
CA ASN A 116 11.45 -2.76 -28.87
C ASN A 116 11.77 -4.19 -29.33
N ALA A 117 11.69 -5.17 -28.41
CA ALA A 117 11.92 -6.56 -28.74
C ALA A 117 10.77 -7.11 -29.59
N ASP A 118 11.12 -8.02 -30.50
CA ASP A 118 10.21 -8.57 -31.51
C ASP A 118 9.52 -7.48 -32.33
N ASP A 119 8.20 -7.32 -32.18
CA ASP A 119 7.41 -6.30 -32.86
C ASP A 119 6.70 -5.35 -31.90
N LYS A 120 7.11 -5.27 -30.62
CA LYS A 120 6.54 -4.30 -29.67
C LYS A 120 6.66 -2.87 -30.21
N GLY A 121 5.56 -2.13 -30.15
CA GLY A 121 5.50 -0.72 -30.49
C GLY A 121 6.02 0.21 -29.37
N GLU A 122 6.26 1.46 -29.74
CA GLU A 122 6.61 2.52 -28.78
C GLU A 122 5.38 2.90 -27.94
N SER A 123 5.57 2.96 -26.61
CA SER A 123 4.60 3.51 -25.65
C SER A 123 4.87 4.99 -25.35
N ILE A 124 3.93 5.65 -24.70
CA ILE A 124 4.11 7.01 -24.20
C ILE A 124 5.29 7.16 -23.22
N TRP A 125 5.65 6.09 -22.50
CA TRP A 125 6.80 6.11 -21.58
C TRP A 125 8.12 5.88 -22.31
N ASP A 126 8.14 5.00 -23.32
CA ASP A 126 9.29 4.85 -24.21
C ASP A 126 9.62 6.22 -24.83
N PHE A 127 8.62 6.86 -25.46
CA PHE A 127 8.76 8.18 -26.07
C PHE A 127 9.25 9.22 -25.07
N LEU A 128 8.63 9.32 -23.88
CA LEU A 128 9.00 10.29 -22.86
C LEU A 128 10.45 10.11 -22.40
N THR A 129 10.86 8.89 -22.08
CA THR A 129 12.20 8.64 -21.50
C THR A 129 13.31 8.77 -22.55
N HIS A 130 13.03 8.49 -23.82
CA HIS A 130 14.00 8.67 -24.92
C HIS A 130 14.13 10.11 -25.38
N THR A 131 13.05 10.90 -25.32
CA THR A 131 13.05 12.30 -25.80
C THR A 131 13.28 13.32 -24.69
N HIS A 132 12.95 12.95 -23.44
CA HIS A 132 12.99 13.83 -22.26
C HIS A 132 13.57 13.11 -21.03
N ALA A 133 14.76 12.52 -21.16
CA ALA A 133 15.43 11.84 -20.05
C ALA A 133 15.60 12.75 -18.81
N GLU A 134 15.72 14.08 -19.01
CA GLU A 134 15.81 15.07 -17.92
C GLU A 134 14.57 15.12 -17.02
N LYS A 135 13.44 14.55 -17.45
CA LYS A 135 12.23 14.44 -16.64
C LYS A 135 12.27 13.27 -15.66
N ILE A 136 13.27 12.42 -15.74
CA ILE A 136 13.52 11.31 -14.82
C ILE A 136 14.65 11.70 -13.88
N VAL A 137 14.48 11.45 -12.57
CA VAL A 137 15.39 11.91 -11.51
C VAL A 137 16.84 11.49 -11.75
N ASP A 138 17.05 10.24 -12.17
CA ASP A 138 18.37 9.68 -12.51
C ASP A 138 18.63 9.57 -14.02
N GLN A 139 17.76 10.19 -14.84
CA GLN A 139 17.81 10.16 -16.30
C GLN A 139 17.78 8.75 -16.91
N SER A 140 17.30 7.77 -16.15
CA SER A 140 17.17 6.38 -16.61
C SER A 140 15.87 6.14 -17.40
N ASN A 141 15.77 4.97 -18.02
CA ASN A 141 14.60 4.53 -18.78
C ASN A 141 14.20 3.08 -18.44
N GLY A 142 13.07 2.64 -19.00
CA GLY A 142 12.51 1.30 -18.82
C GLY A 142 12.97 0.27 -19.86
N ASP A 143 13.98 0.56 -20.67
CA ASP A 143 14.35 -0.23 -21.86
C ASP A 143 14.62 -1.70 -21.53
N ILE A 144 15.31 -1.91 -20.40
CA ILE A 144 15.63 -3.23 -19.83
C ILE A 144 14.83 -3.43 -18.53
N SER A 145 14.75 -2.41 -17.68
CA SER A 145 14.17 -2.52 -16.34
C SER A 145 14.64 -3.76 -15.57
N SER A 146 13.72 -4.54 -14.99
CA SER A 146 14.00 -5.81 -14.32
C SER A 146 14.13 -6.97 -15.32
N ASP A 147 13.92 -6.76 -16.62
CA ASP A 147 14.06 -7.75 -17.68
C ASP A 147 13.09 -8.95 -17.56
N SER A 148 11.90 -8.71 -17.02
CA SER A 148 10.85 -9.73 -16.88
C SER A 148 10.32 -10.26 -18.21
N TYR A 149 10.58 -9.58 -19.33
CA TYR A 149 10.30 -10.12 -20.67
C TYR A 149 11.04 -11.43 -20.92
N HIS A 150 12.30 -11.51 -20.48
CA HIS A 150 13.13 -12.73 -20.60
C HIS A 150 13.09 -13.57 -19.32
N GLN A 151 12.87 -12.95 -18.16
CA GLN A 151 13.01 -13.59 -16.84
C GLN A 151 11.71 -13.92 -16.12
N TRP A 152 10.56 -13.87 -16.80
CA TRP A 152 9.24 -14.17 -16.21
C TRP A 152 9.18 -15.49 -15.43
N LYS A 153 9.95 -16.52 -15.81
CA LYS A 153 10.05 -17.79 -15.05
C LYS A 153 10.59 -17.57 -13.64
N ARG A 154 11.60 -16.71 -13.49
CA ARG A 154 12.16 -16.36 -12.17
C ARG A 154 11.13 -15.57 -11.36
N ASP A 155 10.34 -14.72 -12.00
CA ASP A 155 9.29 -13.97 -11.33
C ASP A 155 8.23 -14.92 -10.73
N VAL A 156 7.77 -15.91 -11.50
CA VAL A 156 6.86 -16.95 -11.00
C VAL A 156 7.47 -17.73 -9.82
N GLN A 157 8.77 -18.04 -9.87
CA GLN A 157 9.45 -18.69 -8.75
C GLN A 157 9.45 -17.82 -7.48
N MET A 158 9.67 -16.51 -7.60
CA MET A 158 9.62 -15.60 -6.45
C MET A 158 8.22 -15.51 -5.85
N VAL A 159 7.16 -15.47 -6.67
CA VAL A 159 5.77 -15.49 -6.16
C VAL A 159 5.51 -16.78 -5.37
N LYS A 160 6.00 -17.92 -5.87
CA LYS A 160 5.91 -19.22 -5.19
C LYS A 160 6.70 -19.24 -3.87
N GLU A 161 7.91 -18.70 -3.85
CA GLU A 161 8.75 -18.57 -2.65
C GLU A 161 8.07 -17.74 -1.56
N LEU A 162 7.29 -16.72 -1.96
CA LEU A 162 6.49 -15.91 -1.06
C LEU A 162 5.21 -16.60 -0.57
N HIS A 163 4.88 -17.80 -1.05
CA HIS A 163 3.59 -18.45 -0.79
C HIS A 163 2.38 -17.57 -1.15
N ALA A 164 2.55 -16.60 -2.05
CA ALA A 164 1.49 -15.74 -2.52
C ALA A 164 0.59 -16.54 -3.48
N GLY A 165 -0.73 -16.53 -3.21
CA GLY A 165 -1.71 -17.26 -4.02
C GLY A 165 -2.11 -16.52 -5.31
N THR A 166 -1.76 -15.24 -5.44
CA THR A 166 -2.11 -14.38 -6.56
C THR A 166 -0.93 -13.56 -7.04
N TYR A 167 -0.76 -13.44 -8.35
CA TYR A 167 0.14 -12.46 -8.94
C TYR A 167 -0.65 -11.48 -9.79
N ARG A 168 -0.61 -10.20 -9.40
CA ARG A 168 -1.20 -9.11 -10.17
C ARG A 168 -0.15 -8.55 -11.13
N PHE A 169 -0.42 -8.56 -12.42
CA PHE A 169 0.45 -7.95 -13.43
C PHE A 169 -0.39 -7.22 -14.48
N SER A 170 0.20 -6.29 -15.21
CA SER A 170 -0.47 -5.63 -16.35
C SER A 170 0.01 -6.18 -17.68
N LEU A 171 -0.86 -6.03 -18.68
CA LEU A 171 -0.53 -6.28 -20.07
C LEU A 171 -0.03 -4.98 -20.71
N SER A 172 0.96 -5.09 -21.58
CA SER A 172 1.42 -3.97 -22.39
C SER A 172 0.65 -3.89 -23.69
N TRP A 173 -0.16 -2.85 -23.82
CA TRP A 173 -0.93 -2.60 -25.04
C TRP A 173 -0.01 -2.55 -26.28
N PRO A 174 1.08 -1.77 -26.33
CA PRO A 174 1.95 -1.75 -27.50
C PRO A 174 2.75 -3.03 -27.70
N ARG A 175 2.82 -3.95 -26.72
CA ARG A 175 3.40 -5.29 -26.95
C ARG A 175 2.41 -6.22 -27.65
N ILE A 176 1.10 -6.10 -27.37
CA ILE A 176 0.07 -6.96 -27.96
C ILE A 176 -0.47 -6.39 -29.28
N MET A 177 -0.66 -5.07 -29.34
CA MET A 177 -1.09 -4.33 -30.53
C MET A 177 -0.14 -3.14 -30.74
N PRO A 178 0.97 -3.35 -31.48
CA PRO A 178 2.05 -2.36 -31.60
C PRO A 178 1.62 -0.96 -32.08
N GLY A 179 0.71 -0.89 -33.04
CA GLY A 179 0.13 0.38 -33.50
C GLY A 179 -1.06 0.87 -32.67
N GLY A 180 -1.54 0.08 -31.70
CA GLY A 180 -2.79 0.31 -30.96
C GLY A 180 -4.06 -0.17 -31.68
N TYR A 181 -3.95 -0.76 -32.87
CA TYR A 181 -5.07 -1.15 -33.74
C TYR A 181 -5.05 -2.64 -34.09
N MET A 182 -6.23 -3.21 -34.38
CA MET A 182 -6.41 -4.65 -34.66
C MET A 182 -5.76 -5.13 -35.97
N ASN A 183 -5.34 -4.23 -36.84
CA ASN A 183 -4.67 -4.59 -38.09
C ASN A 183 -3.27 -5.19 -37.86
N HIS A 184 -2.67 -4.99 -36.69
CA HIS A 184 -1.43 -5.65 -36.30
C HIS A 184 -1.51 -6.12 -34.86
N VAL A 185 -1.61 -7.44 -34.71
CA VAL A 185 -1.57 -8.15 -33.43
C VAL A 185 -0.27 -8.92 -33.34
N SER A 186 0.50 -8.69 -32.29
CA SER A 186 1.77 -9.37 -32.05
C SER A 186 1.55 -10.78 -31.56
N THR A 187 2.02 -11.75 -32.33
CA THR A 187 2.03 -13.16 -31.90
C THR A 187 3.06 -13.38 -30.78
N ALA A 188 4.20 -12.67 -30.81
CA ALA A 188 5.23 -12.75 -29.78
C ALA A 188 4.73 -12.22 -28.42
N GLY A 189 4.07 -11.06 -28.43
CA GLY A 189 3.44 -10.46 -27.26
C GLY A 189 2.35 -11.35 -26.67
N ILE A 190 1.49 -11.93 -27.51
CA ILE A 190 0.48 -12.90 -27.06
C ILE A 190 1.13 -14.11 -26.38
N LYS A 191 2.17 -14.66 -27.01
CA LYS A 191 2.88 -15.83 -26.49
C LYS A 191 3.58 -15.54 -25.17
N TYR A 192 4.16 -14.35 -25.00
CA TYR A 192 4.80 -13.94 -23.75
C TYR A 192 3.83 -14.02 -22.56
N TYR A 193 2.68 -13.34 -22.65
CA TYR A 193 1.71 -13.36 -21.56
C TYR A 193 1.05 -14.74 -21.38
N SER A 194 0.78 -15.47 -22.47
CA SER A 194 0.29 -16.86 -22.34
C SER A 194 1.28 -17.73 -21.55
N ASN A 195 2.58 -17.63 -21.84
CA ASN A 195 3.61 -18.40 -21.13
C ASN A 195 3.67 -18.03 -19.63
N LEU A 196 3.61 -16.73 -19.32
CA LEU A 196 3.58 -16.26 -17.93
C LEU A 196 2.35 -16.82 -17.19
N ILE A 197 1.16 -16.72 -17.80
CA ILE A 197 -0.09 -17.22 -17.25
C ILE A 197 -0.04 -18.74 -17.02
N ASP A 198 0.44 -19.49 -18.00
CA ASP A 198 0.55 -20.96 -17.91
C ASP A 198 1.53 -21.39 -16.81
N GLU A 199 2.61 -20.64 -16.61
CA GLU A 199 3.60 -20.93 -15.58
C GLU A 199 3.09 -20.58 -14.18
N LEU A 200 2.35 -19.48 -14.02
CA LEU A 200 1.68 -19.15 -12.76
C LEU A 200 0.70 -20.26 -12.38
N LEU A 201 -0.15 -20.67 -13.32
CA LEU A 201 -1.15 -21.71 -13.10
C LEU A 201 -0.52 -23.08 -12.83
N ARG A 202 0.64 -23.40 -13.44
CA ARG A 202 1.42 -24.61 -13.12
C ARG A 202 1.77 -24.70 -11.64
N TYR A 203 1.94 -23.57 -10.96
CA TYR A 203 2.22 -23.51 -9.52
C TYR A 203 1.01 -23.10 -8.67
N ASN A 204 -0.21 -23.20 -9.21
CA ASN A 204 -1.46 -22.81 -8.56
C ASN A 204 -1.48 -21.35 -8.08
N ILE A 205 -0.78 -20.46 -8.79
CA ILE A 205 -0.83 -19.02 -8.57
C ILE A 205 -1.90 -18.44 -9.49
N THR A 206 -2.87 -17.75 -8.92
CA THR A 206 -3.97 -17.12 -9.66
C THR A 206 -3.46 -15.85 -10.35
N PRO A 207 -3.57 -15.74 -11.69
CA PRO A 207 -3.27 -14.49 -12.37
C PRO A 207 -4.40 -13.48 -12.16
N MET A 208 -4.05 -12.29 -11.66
CA MET A 208 -4.90 -11.11 -11.67
C MET A 208 -4.37 -10.13 -12.70
N VAL A 209 -5.14 -9.84 -13.75
CA VAL A 209 -4.62 -9.10 -14.91
C VAL A 209 -5.20 -7.70 -15.00
N THR A 210 -4.32 -6.72 -15.05
CA THR A 210 -4.66 -5.32 -15.36
C THR A 210 -4.53 -5.07 -16.86
N ILE A 211 -5.62 -4.68 -17.53
CA ILE A 211 -5.62 -4.49 -18.99
C ILE A 211 -4.80 -3.25 -19.38
N TYR A 212 -4.92 -2.15 -18.63
CA TYR A 212 -4.19 -0.91 -18.87
C TYR A 212 -3.51 -0.38 -17.61
N HIS A 213 -2.17 -0.25 -17.67
CA HIS A 213 -1.33 0.33 -16.63
C HIS A 213 -0.32 1.31 -17.25
N TRP A 214 -0.88 2.40 -17.79
CA TRP A 214 -0.17 3.65 -18.15
C TRP A 214 0.78 3.59 -19.36
N ASP A 215 0.83 2.49 -20.10
CA ASP A 215 1.73 2.30 -21.24
C ASP A 215 0.99 2.38 -22.58
N LEU A 216 0.21 3.44 -22.80
CA LEU A 216 -0.53 3.67 -24.05
C LEU A 216 0.41 3.63 -25.27
N PRO A 217 0.04 2.99 -26.39
CA PRO A 217 0.80 3.09 -27.63
C PRO A 217 0.94 4.56 -28.06
N GLN A 218 2.16 4.99 -28.39
CA GLN A 218 2.45 6.39 -28.76
C GLN A 218 1.61 6.85 -29.95
N ARG A 219 1.31 5.95 -30.91
CA ARG A 219 0.43 6.22 -32.05
C ARG A 219 -0.99 6.65 -31.67
N LEU A 220 -1.51 6.14 -30.55
CA LEU A 220 -2.82 6.57 -30.04
C LEU A 220 -2.71 7.91 -29.31
N GLN A 221 -1.58 8.17 -28.65
CA GLN A 221 -1.30 9.47 -28.05
C GLN A 221 -1.17 10.59 -29.09
N GLU A 222 -0.60 10.31 -30.26
CA GLU A 222 -0.52 11.24 -31.40
C GLU A 222 -1.91 11.71 -31.88
N LEU A 223 -2.97 10.93 -31.62
CA LEU A 223 -4.35 11.30 -31.89
C LEU A 223 -5.05 12.04 -30.74
N GLY A 224 -4.33 12.33 -29.65
CA GLY A 224 -4.84 12.96 -28.43
C GLY A 224 -4.99 12.01 -27.24
N GLY A 225 -4.72 10.71 -27.41
CA GLY A 225 -4.75 9.71 -26.35
C GLY A 225 -6.09 9.69 -25.61
N TRP A 226 -6.05 9.67 -24.27
CA TRP A 226 -7.26 9.60 -23.44
C TRP A 226 -8.14 10.84 -23.51
N THR A 227 -7.66 11.98 -24.02
CA THR A 227 -8.50 13.16 -24.23
C THR A 227 -9.41 13.05 -25.46
N ASN A 228 -9.11 12.13 -26.37
CA ASN A 228 -9.88 11.89 -27.58
C ASN A 228 -10.91 10.75 -27.36
N PRO A 229 -12.23 10.98 -27.55
CA PRO A 229 -13.25 9.95 -27.35
C PRO A 229 -13.12 8.72 -28.27
N GLU A 230 -12.41 8.83 -29.41
CA GLU A 230 -12.12 7.68 -30.29
C GLU A 230 -11.27 6.60 -29.59
N ILE A 231 -10.64 6.91 -28.45
CA ILE A 231 -9.91 5.91 -27.65
C ILE A 231 -10.83 4.84 -27.06
N ILE A 232 -12.11 5.14 -26.86
CA ILE A 232 -13.10 4.25 -26.23
C ILE A 232 -13.27 2.95 -27.04
N PRO A 233 -13.64 2.99 -28.34
CA PRO A 233 -13.72 1.77 -29.14
C PRO A 233 -12.37 1.07 -29.32
N LEU A 234 -11.26 1.81 -29.40
CA LEU A 234 -9.91 1.22 -29.54
C LEU A 234 -9.50 0.43 -28.30
N PHE A 235 -9.76 0.98 -27.11
CA PHE A 235 -9.53 0.26 -25.86
C PHE A 235 -10.45 -0.95 -25.73
N LYS A 236 -11.71 -0.84 -26.19
CA LYS A 236 -12.64 -1.97 -26.23
C LYS A 236 -12.14 -3.10 -27.13
N ASP A 237 -11.60 -2.79 -28.30
CA ASP A 237 -11.04 -3.79 -29.21
C ASP A 237 -9.78 -4.47 -28.63
N TYR A 238 -8.89 -3.69 -28.00
CA TYR A 238 -7.76 -4.25 -27.27
C TYR A 238 -8.20 -5.17 -26.12
N ALA A 239 -9.14 -4.70 -25.31
CA ALA A 239 -9.72 -5.50 -24.22
C ALA A 239 -10.37 -6.78 -24.75
N ARG A 240 -11.11 -6.72 -25.88
CA ARG A 240 -11.73 -7.89 -26.50
C ARG A 240 -10.69 -8.95 -26.81
N LEU A 241 -9.62 -8.55 -27.50
CA LEU A 241 -8.54 -9.46 -27.89
C LEU A 241 -7.92 -10.15 -26.66
N VAL A 242 -7.55 -9.40 -25.62
CA VAL A 242 -6.91 -10.00 -24.44
C VAL A 242 -7.86 -10.89 -23.63
N LEU A 243 -9.15 -10.55 -23.58
CA LEU A 243 -10.19 -11.39 -22.96
C LEU A 243 -10.42 -12.68 -23.75
N GLU A 244 -10.34 -12.65 -25.08
CA GLU A 244 -10.39 -13.83 -25.95
C GLU A 244 -9.16 -14.73 -25.75
N MET A 245 -7.96 -14.14 -25.69
CA MET A 245 -6.71 -14.89 -25.62
C MET A 245 -6.44 -15.53 -24.25
N TYR A 246 -6.87 -14.88 -23.16
CA TYR A 246 -6.45 -15.29 -21.81
C TYR A 246 -7.60 -15.58 -20.84
N GLY A 247 -8.83 -15.18 -21.15
CA GLY A 247 -9.95 -15.29 -20.21
C GLY A 247 -10.42 -16.73 -19.92
N ASP A 248 -9.98 -17.70 -20.73
CA ASP A 248 -10.11 -19.12 -20.41
C ASP A 248 -9.38 -19.50 -19.12
N ARG A 249 -8.28 -18.81 -18.80
CA ARG A 249 -7.37 -19.05 -17.67
C ARG A 249 -7.41 -17.95 -16.60
N VAL A 250 -7.55 -16.69 -16.99
CA VAL A 250 -7.57 -15.53 -16.08
C VAL A 250 -8.98 -15.25 -15.59
N LYS A 251 -9.14 -15.19 -14.26
CA LYS A 251 -10.46 -15.03 -13.60
C LYS A 251 -10.63 -13.74 -12.82
N ILE A 252 -9.57 -12.94 -12.64
CA ILE A 252 -9.65 -11.65 -11.95
C ILE A 252 -9.05 -10.60 -12.88
N TRP A 253 -9.90 -9.68 -13.33
CA TRP A 253 -9.54 -8.63 -14.28
C TRP A 253 -9.72 -7.25 -13.64
N THR A 254 -8.79 -6.34 -13.91
CA THR A 254 -9.01 -4.90 -13.73
C THR A 254 -8.83 -4.19 -15.07
N THR A 255 -9.73 -3.28 -15.42
CA THR A 255 -9.64 -2.57 -16.71
C THR A 255 -8.48 -1.58 -16.70
N ILE A 256 -8.46 -0.68 -15.72
CA ILE A 256 -7.55 0.46 -15.65
C ILE A 256 -6.97 0.52 -14.23
N ASN A 257 -5.66 0.74 -14.13
CA ASN A 257 -5.00 1.12 -12.89
C ASN A 257 -4.99 2.65 -12.73
N GLU A 258 -5.44 3.11 -11.57
CA GLU A 258 -5.21 4.48 -11.07
C GLU A 258 -5.55 5.57 -12.11
N PRO A 259 -6.83 5.65 -12.52
CA PRO A 259 -7.24 6.58 -13.58
C PRO A 259 -7.01 8.05 -13.21
N TRP A 260 -6.92 8.39 -11.91
CA TRP A 260 -6.54 9.74 -11.48
C TRP A 260 -5.14 10.09 -11.95
N HIS A 261 -4.16 9.21 -11.75
CA HIS A 261 -2.80 9.39 -12.24
C HIS A 261 -2.71 9.43 -13.77
N VAL A 262 -3.47 8.59 -14.48
CA VAL A 262 -3.52 8.64 -15.97
C VAL A 262 -3.95 10.04 -16.45
N CYS A 263 -4.92 10.66 -15.77
CA CYS A 263 -5.53 11.90 -16.22
C CYS A 263 -4.88 13.16 -15.65
N GLU A 264 -4.87 13.32 -14.32
CA GLU A 264 -4.34 14.52 -13.70
C GLU A 264 -2.83 14.56 -13.83
N HIS A 265 -2.12 13.47 -13.51
CA HIS A 265 -0.66 13.45 -13.65
C HIS A 265 -0.18 13.26 -15.09
N GLY A 266 -1.00 12.76 -16.02
CA GLY A 266 -0.61 12.63 -17.43
C GLY A 266 -0.88 13.89 -18.27
N TYR A 267 -2.04 14.52 -18.06
CA TYR A 267 -2.56 15.60 -18.90
C TYR A 267 -2.74 16.95 -18.18
N GLY A 268 -3.01 16.93 -16.87
CA GLY A 268 -3.24 18.13 -16.05
C GLY A 268 -1.95 18.79 -15.57
N VAL A 269 -1.01 17.97 -15.09
CA VAL A 269 0.34 18.34 -14.70
C VAL A 269 1.32 17.37 -15.36
N ASP A 270 2.58 17.76 -15.54
CA ASP A 270 3.52 17.01 -16.37
C ASP A 270 4.19 15.82 -15.66
N TYR A 271 3.56 15.23 -14.62
CA TYR A 271 4.19 14.29 -13.70
C TYR A 271 4.31 12.84 -14.20
N MET A 272 3.37 12.33 -14.99
CA MET A 272 3.38 11.02 -15.64
C MET A 272 3.33 11.21 -17.16
N ALA A 273 3.74 10.20 -17.94
CA ALA A 273 3.54 10.24 -19.39
C ALA A 273 2.04 10.42 -19.75
N PRO A 274 1.68 11.22 -20.78
CA PRO A 274 2.54 11.86 -21.79
C PRO A 274 3.22 13.17 -21.33
N SER A 275 3.12 13.53 -20.06
CA SER A 275 3.84 14.65 -19.42
C SER A 275 3.44 16.01 -19.98
N TYR A 276 2.13 16.24 -20.10
CA TYR A 276 1.55 17.53 -20.46
C TYR A 276 1.20 18.36 -19.22
N ASN A 277 1.26 19.68 -19.35
CA ASN A 277 0.93 20.62 -18.28
C ASN A 277 -0.23 21.54 -18.70
N TYR A 278 -1.41 20.94 -18.89
CA TYR A 278 -2.62 21.66 -19.28
C TYR A 278 -3.66 21.55 -18.16
N PRO A 279 -3.57 22.38 -17.10
CA PRO A 279 -4.40 22.19 -15.92
C PRO A 279 -5.88 22.48 -16.19
N GLY A 280 -6.77 21.68 -15.57
CA GLY A 280 -8.18 22.03 -15.37
C GLY A 280 -9.14 21.76 -16.52
N ILE A 281 -8.72 21.17 -17.65
CA ILE A 281 -9.64 20.72 -18.73
C ILE A 281 -9.31 19.30 -19.22
N PRO A 282 -8.09 19.01 -19.72
CA PRO A 282 -7.78 17.73 -20.36
C PRO A 282 -7.85 16.55 -19.39
N ALA A 283 -7.50 16.74 -18.12
CA ALA A 283 -7.69 15.72 -17.09
C ALA A 283 -9.17 15.29 -16.97
N TYR A 284 -10.12 16.23 -17.07
CA TYR A 284 -11.56 15.92 -17.05
C TYR A 284 -12.04 15.21 -18.33
N LEU A 285 -11.51 15.59 -19.49
CA LEU A 285 -11.78 14.87 -20.75
C LEU A 285 -11.25 13.43 -20.70
N CYS A 286 -10.02 13.26 -20.22
CA CYS A 286 -9.41 11.96 -19.97
C CYS A 286 -10.27 11.10 -19.03
N GLY A 287 -10.66 11.63 -17.87
CA GLY A 287 -11.41 10.86 -16.88
C GLY A 287 -12.79 10.47 -17.39
N HIS A 288 -13.42 11.33 -18.19
CA HIS A 288 -14.69 11.05 -18.85
C HIS A 288 -14.59 9.90 -19.85
N ASN A 289 -13.55 9.89 -20.69
CA ASN A 289 -13.34 8.83 -21.66
C ASN A 289 -12.92 7.51 -21.00
N LEU A 290 -12.08 7.53 -19.96
CA LEU A 290 -11.71 6.33 -19.19
C LEU A 290 -12.92 5.63 -18.57
N LEU A 291 -13.85 6.38 -17.97
CA LEU A 291 -15.06 5.83 -17.37
C LEU A 291 -15.97 5.17 -18.41
N LYS A 292 -16.13 5.80 -19.58
CA LYS A 292 -16.90 5.23 -20.70
C LYS A 292 -16.23 3.99 -21.27
N ALA A 293 -14.91 4.02 -21.44
CA ALA A 293 -14.11 2.89 -21.92
C ALA A 293 -14.18 1.69 -20.95
N HIS A 294 -14.03 1.94 -19.64
CA HIS A 294 -14.23 0.95 -18.59
C HIS A 294 -15.61 0.28 -18.69
N ALA A 295 -16.68 1.08 -18.74
CA ALA A 295 -18.04 0.57 -18.82
C ALA A 295 -18.26 -0.31 -20.05
N GLU A 296 -17.78 0.12 -21.23
CA GLU A 296 -17.92 -0.64 -22.46
C GLU A 296 -17.17 -1.98 -22.45
N VAL A 297 -16.00 -2.04 -21.80
CA VAL A 297 -15.26 -3.30 -21.60
C VAL A 297 -16.01 -4.23 -20.65
N VAL A 298 -16.57 -3.71 -19.55
CA VAL A 298 -17.28 -4.52 -18.56
C VAL A 298 -18.57 -5.10 -19.13
N HIS A 299 -19.37 -4.31 -19.85
CA HIS A 299 -20.56 -4.81 -20.53
C HIS A 299 -20.21 -5.89 -21.54
N MET A 300 -19.19 -5.66 -22.36
CA MET A 300 -18.70 -6.67 -23.29
C MET A 300 -18.24 -7.94 -22.58
N TYR A 301 -17.53 -7.83 -21.44
CA TYR A 301 -17.12 -8.99 -20.64
C TYR A 301 -18.34 -9.78 -20.15
N ARG A 302 -19.30 -9.11 -19.53
CA ARG A 302 -20.52 -9.73 -18.98
C ARG A 302 -21.37 -10.41 -20.04
N GLU A 303 -21.48 -9.79 -21.23
CA GLU A 303 -22.31 -10.29 -22.32
C GLU A 303 -21.64 -11.46 -23.07
N LEU A 304 -20.36 -11.33 -23.42
CA LEU A 304 -19.70 -12.25 -24.37
C LEU A 304 -18.83 -13.31 -23.68
N PHE A 305 -18.23 -12.98 -22.54
CA PHE A 305 -17.12 -13.75 -21.98
C PHE A 305 -17.46 -14.40 -20.64
N GLN A 306 -18.04 -13.65 -19.71
CA GLN A 306 -18.31 -14.09 -18.34
C GLN A 306 -19.15 -15.38 -18.26
N PRO A 307 -20.20 -15.61 -19.08
CA PRO A 307 -20.97 -16.86 -19.01
C PRO A 307 -20.15 -18.13 -19.32
N ARG A 308 -19.08 -18.00 -20.10
CA ARG A 308 -18.20 -19.12 -20.51
C ARG A 308 -16.91 -19.17 -19.70
N GLN A 309 -16.39 -18.02 -19.29
CA GLN A 309 -15.11 -17.88 -18.62
C GLN A 309 -15.23 -17.86 -17.10
N GLY A 310 -16.36 -17.44 -16.53
CA GLY A 310 -16.62 -17.47 -15.09
C GLY A 310 -15.69 -16.60 -14.24
N GLY A 311 -15.08 -15.55 -14.82
CA GLY A 311 -14.25 -14.60 -14.09
C GLY A 311 -15.03 -13.36 -13.61
N ARG A 312 -14.30 -12.45 -12.98
CA ARG A 312 -14.79 -11.18 -12.43
C ARG A 312 -13.96 -10.03 -12.99
N ILE A 313 -14.60 -8.89 -13.18
CA ILE A 313 -13.96 -7.69 -13.73
C ILE A 313 -14.25 -6.47 -12.87
N GLY A 314 -13.24 -5.65 -12.63
CA GLY A 314 -13.38 -4.39 -11.94
C GLY A 314 -12.40 -3.32 -12.40
N ILE A 315 -12.14 -2.35 -11.52
CA ILE A 315 -11.21 -1.24 -11.72
C ILE A 315 -10.39 -1.03 -10.45
N THR A 316 -9.16 -0.56 -10.60
CA THR A 316 -8.30 -0.19 -9.48
C THR A 316 -8.22 1.33 -9.39
N LEU A 317 -8.70 1.89 -8.28
CA LEU A 317 -8.58 3.32 -7.96
C LEU A 317 -7.43 3.54 -6.97
N ASP A 318 -6.92 4.75 -6.86
CA ASP A 318 -5.97 5.15 -5.81
C ASP A 318 -6.47 6.31 -4.98
N THR A 319 -6.00 6.36 -3.73
CA THR A 319 -5.91 7.61 -2.99
C THR A 319 -4.98 7.47 -1.79
N SER A 320 -4.42 8.59 -1.36
CA SER A 320 -4.00 8.78 0.04
C SER A 320 -5.21 9.12 0.90
N TRP A 321 -5.21 8.73 2.18
CA TRP A 321 -6.27 9.20 3.09
C TRP A 321 -6.06 10.68 3.45
N PRO A 322 -7.05 11.57 3.21
CA PRO A 322 -6.96 12.98 3.56
C PRO A 322 -7.34 13.18 5.03
N GLU A 323 -6.41 13.06 5.96
CA GLU A 323 -6.66 13.26 7.39
C GLU A 323 -6.93 14.75 7.68
N PRO A 324 -8.07 15.14 8.29
CA PRO A 324 -8.32 16.52 8.66
C PRO A 324 -7.19 17.10 9.52
N LYS A 325 -6.64 18.26 9.14
CA LYS A 325 -5.53 18.89 9.85
C LYS A 325 -5.87 19.17 11.32
N ASP A 326 -7.06 19.73 11.60
CA ASP A 326 -7.70 19.70 12.91
C ASP A 326 -9.00 18.87 12.84
N PRO A 327 -9.07 17.69 13.49
CA PRO A 327 -10.28 16.88 13.50
C PRO A 327 -11.47 17.55 14.18
N ASN A 328 -11.27 18.59 14.99
CA ASN A 328 -12.33 19.37 15.61
C ASN A 328 -12.86 20.50 14.71
N SER A 329 -12.10 20.92 13.70
CA SER A 329 -12.53 21.91 12.71
C SER A 329 -13.53 21.31 11.72
N ALA A 330 -14.71 21.93 11.60
CA ALA A 330 -15.69 21.53 10.58
C ALA A 330 -15.15 21.74 9.17
N GLU A 331 -14.41 22.82 8.95
CA GLU A 331 -13.84 23.16 7.65
C GLU A 331 -12.80 22.13 7.18
N ASP A 332 -11.95 21.64 8.08
CA ASP A 332 -10.96 20.61 7.74
C ASP A 332 -11.60 19.24 7.50
N ARG A 333 -12.67 18.91 8.24
CA ARG A 333 -13.47 17.69 7.99
C ARG A 333 -14.19 17.75 6.64
N GLU A 334 -14.75 18.90 6.29
CA GLU A 334 -15.34 19.10 4.96
C GLU A 334 -14.28 19.09 3.86
N ALA A 335 -13.08 19.61 4.10
CA ALA A 335 -11.96 19.51 3.17
C ALA A 335 -11.54 18.05 2.94
N SER A 336 -11.49 17.24 4.01
CA SER A 336 -11.25 15.79 3.92
C SER A 336 -12.29 15.07 3.08
N GLU A 337 -13.58 15.33 3.31
CA GLU A 337 -14.64 14.74 2.49
C GLU A 337 -14.56 15.22 1.04
N ARG A 338 -14.32 16.52 0.79
CA ARG A 338 -14.14 17.03 -0.58
C ARG A 338 -12.95 16.36 -1.29
N ALA A 339 -11.83 16.15 -0.61
CA ALA A 339 -10.69 15.44 -1.18
C ALA A 339 -11.07 14.01 -1.55
N MET A 340 -11.73 13.26 -0.67
CA MET A 340 -12.22 11.91 -0.97
C MET A 340 -13.13 11.89 -2.21
N GLN A 341 -14.02 12.87 -2.34
CA GLN A 341 -14.91 13.00 -3.49
C GLN A 341 -14.15 13.35 -4.79
N PHE A 342 -13.09 14.16 -4.74
CA PHE A 342 -12.29 14.51 -5.92
C PHE A 342 -11.28 13.43 -6.34
N TYR A 343 -10.77 12.63 -5.41
CA TYR A 343 -9.89 11.49 -5.70
C TYR A 343 -10.71 10.23 -6.01
N VAL A 344 -11.07 9.47 -4.98
CA VAL A 344 -11.81 8.20 -5.12
C VAL A 344 -13.18 8.45 -5.73
N GLY A 345 -13.87 9.52 -5.33
CA GLY A 345 -15.22 9.77 -5.78
C GLY A 345 -15.34 10.10 -7.27
N TRP A 346 -14.33 10.74 -7.87
CA TRP A 346 -14.37 11.12 -9.28
C TRP A 346 -14.54 9.91 -10.20
N PHE A 347 -13.89 8.79 -9.88
CA PHE A 347 -14.01 7.53 -10.61
C PHE A 347 -14.93 6.51 -9.94
N GLY A 348 -15.07 6.58 -8.62
CA GLY A 348 -15.87 5.67 -7.81
C GLY A 348 -17.38 5.95 -7.87
N HIS A 349 -17.82 7.21 -7.79
CA HIS A 349 -19.25 7.53 -7.83
C HIS A 349 -19.96 7.09 -9.11
N PRO A 350 -19.39 7.32 -10.32
CA PRO A 350 -20.04 6.89 -11.56
C PRO A 350 -20.33 5.39 -11.61
N ILE A 351 -19.47 4.57 -10.98
CA ILE A 351 -19.51 3.10 -11.03
C ILE A 351 -20.28 2.51 -9.83
N PHE A 352 -19.93 2.91 -8.62
CA PHE A 352 -20.35 2.22 -7.39
C PHE A 352 -21.48 2.92 -6.63
N SER A 353 -21.69 4.22 -6.84
CA SER A 353 -22.76 4.92 -6.14
C SER A 353 -24.14 4.47 -6.62
N LYS A 354 -25.13 4.56 -5.72
CA LYS A 354 -26.53 4.22 -6.03
C LYS A 354 -27.09 4.99 -7.24
N HIS A 355 -26.64 6.22 -7.44
CA HIS A 355 -27.19 7.12 -8.46
C HIS A 355 -26.32 7.22 -9.72
N GLY A 356 -25.07 6.72 -9.68
CA GLY A 356 -24.09 6.97 -10.73
C GLY A 356 -23.72 8.45 -10.82
N ASN A 357 -23.21 8.85 -11.99
CA ASN A 357 -22.70 10.22 -12.28
C ASN A 357 -21.49 10.61 -11.42
N TYR A 358 -20.88 11.76 -11.72
CA TYR A 358 -19.83 12.34 -10.89
C TYR A 358 -20.36 12.78 -9.52
N PRO A 359 -19.48 12.92 -8.50
CA PRO A 359 -19.85 13.50 -7.23
C PRO A 359 -20.53 14.86 -7.38
N LYS A 360 -21.64 15.06 -6.67
CA LYS A 360 -22.40 16.32 -6.73
C LYS A 360 -21.54 17.54 -6.42
N VAL A 361 -20.69 17.44 -5.39
CA VAL A 361 -19.77 18.52 -4.99
C VAL A 361 -18.78 18.87 -6.11
N MET A 362 -18.30 17.89 -6.86
CA MET A 362 -17.39 18.09 -7.97
C MET A 362 -18.08 18.79 -9.13
N ILE A 363 -19.28 18.34 -9.50
CA ILE A 363 -20.11 18.95 -10.56
C ILE A 363 -20.40 20.41 -10.25
N GLU A 364 -20.96 20.69 -9.07
CA GLU A 364 -21.40 22.04 -8.69
C GLU A 364 -20.22 23.00 -8.61
N ARG A 365 -19.12 22.56 -8.00
CA ARG A 365 -17.94 23.40 -7.80
C ARG A 365 -17.23 23.73 -9.11
N ILE A 366 -16.99 22.74 -9.97
CA ILE A 366 -16.34 22.99 -11.26
C ILE A 366 -17.24 23.82 -12.17
N ARG A 367 -18.56 23.59 -12.17
CA ARG A 367 -19.51 24.41 -12.96
C ARG A 367 -19.48 25.87 -12.51
N ASN A 368 -19.55 26.12 -11.21
CA ASN A 368 -19.52 27.49 -10.66
C ASN A 368 -18.20 28.19 -10.97
N LEU A 369 -17.06 27.52 -10.74
CA LEU A 369 -15.74 28.06 -11.06
C LEU A 369 -15.56 28.30 -12.56
N SER A 370 -16.05 27.40 -13.42
CA SER A 370 -16.02 27.58 -14.88
C SER A 370 -16.78 28.83 -15.30
N LYS A 371 -17.95 29.10 -14.69
CA LYS A 371 -18.73 30.31 -14.93
C LYS A 371 -17.97 31.57 -14.48
N GLU A 372 -17.39 31.56 -13.29
CA GLU A 372 -16.59 32.66 -12.74
C GLU A 372 -15.35 32.96 -13.60
N GLN A 373 -14.75 31.91 -14.17
CA GLN A 373 -13.56 31.99 -15.03
C GLN A 373 -13.87 32.33 -16.49
N GLY A 374 -15.14 32.56 -16.85
CA GLY A 374 -15.52 33.00 -18.20
C GLY A 374 -15.67 31.91 -19.25
N PHE A 375 -15.80 30.63 -18.87
CA PHE A 375 -16.11 29.52 -19.81
C PHE A 375 -17.57 29.54 -20.31
N GLY A 376 -18.35 30.56 -19.95
CA GLY A 376 -19.72 30.75 -20.37
C GLY A 376 -20.66 29.72 -19.74
N ALA A 377 -21.56 29.15 -20.56
CA ALA A 377 -22.51 28.13 -20.11
C ALA A 377 -21.87 26.73 -19.98
N ARG A 378 -20.68 26.50 -20.53
CA ARG A 378 -20.04 25.19 -20.57
C ARG A 378 -19.13 25.00 -19.36
N SER A 379 -19.38 23.95 -18.59
CA SER A 379 -18.47 23.48 -17.53
C SER A 379 -17.20 22.88 -18.12
N ARG A 380 -16.06 23.06 -17.44
CA ARG A 380 -14.81 22.35 -17.76
C ARG A 380 -14.88 20.84 -17.48
N LEU A 381 -15.70 20.43 -16.51
CA LEU A 381 -16.06 19.03 -16.30
C LEU A 381 -17.14 18.64 -17.32
N PRO A 382 -16.91 17.63 -18.19
CA PRO A 382 -17.94 17.12 -19.08
C PRO A 382 -19.14 16.56 -18.31
N GLU A 383 -20.32 16.64 -18.90
CA GLU A 383 -21.54 16.10 -18.29
C GLU A 383 -21.87 14.74 -18.91
N PHE A 384 -22.25 13.77 -18.09
CA PHE A 384 -22.84 12.53 -18.59
C PHE A 384 -24.32 12.75 -18.93
N THR A 385 -24.75 12.20 -20.06
CA THR A 385 -26.16 12.00 -20.37
C THR A 385 -26.79 11.01 -19.40
N THR A 386 -28.14 10.96 -19.36
CA THR A 386 -28.84 10.00 -18.51
C THR A 386 -28.50 8.57 -18.92
N GLU A 387 -28.37 8.32 -20.22
CA GLU A 387 -28.00 7.03 -20.81
C GLU A 387 -26.58 6.62 -20.38
N GLU A 388 -25.62 7.55 -20.42
CA GLU A 388 -24.24 7.29 -19.97
C GLU A 388 -24.16 7.00 -18.47
N ILE A 389 -24.91 7.74 -17.64
CA ILE A 389 -24.99 7.47 -16.19
C ILE A 389 -25.48 6.04 -15.95
N HIS A 390 -26.55 5.63 -16.63
CA HIS A 390 -27.09 4.26 -16.51
C HIS A 390 -26.12 3.22 -17.08
N ARG A 391 -25.37 3.57 -18.12
CA ARG A 391 -24.41 2.67 -18.76
C ARG A 391 -23.18 2.44 -17.89
N ILE A 392 -22.70 3.44 -17.15
CA ILE A 392 -21.50 3.32 -16.29
C ILE A 392 -21.85 2.74 -14.92
N ARG A 393 -23.03 3.03 -14.38
CA ARG A 393 -23.39 2.58 -13.03
C ARG A 393 -23.43 1.05 -12.94
N GLY A 394 -22.77 0.49 -11.94
CA GLY A 394 -22.74 -0.93 -11.63
C GLY A 394 -21.76 -1.74 -12.47
N THR A 395 -20.84 -1.12 -13.22
CA THR A 395 -19.87 -1.80 -14.08
C THR A 395 -18.64 -2.32 -13.33
N SER A 396 -18.78 -2.86 -12.13
CA SER A 396 -17.66 -3.52 -11.45
C SER A 396 -18.14 -4.63 -10.54
N ASP A 397 -17.42 -5.74 -10.49
CA ASP A 397 -17.73 -6.90 -9.65
C ASP A 397 -17.04 -6.83 -8.27
N PHE A 398 -16.05 -5.95 -8.10
CA PHE A 398 -15.36 -5.64 -6.84
C PHE A 398 -14.78 -4.22 -6.89
N PHE A 399 -14.34 -3.69 -5.75
CA PHE A 399 -13.67 -2.41 -5.63
C PHE A 399 -12.16 -2.64 -5.45
N GLY A 400 -11.36 -2.36 -6.49
CA GLY A 400 -9.90 -2.36 -6.36
C GLY A 400 -9.42 -1.02 -5.80
N ILE A 401 -8.60 -1.05 -4.75
CA ILE A 401 -8.02 0.16 -4.15
C ILE A 401 -6.52 0.02 -3.94
N ASN A 402 -5.78 1.02 -4.41
CA ASN A 402 -4.38 1.26 -4.09
C ASN A 402 -4.32 2.33 -3.00
N SER A 403 -3.54 2.08 -1.95
CA SER A 403 -3.32 3.10 -0.94
C SER A 403 -2.00 2.89 -0.23
N TYR A 404 -1.33 3.99 0.11
CA TYR A 404 0.06 3.98 0.55
C TYR A 404 0.31 4.85 1.77
N THR A 405 -0.34 6.01 1.85
CA THR A 405 0.00 7.09 2.79
C THR A 405 -1.24 7.90 3.17
N SER A 406 -1.03 8.97 3.91
CA SER A 406 -2.03 9.98 4.22
C SER A 406 -1.41 11.37 4.14
N ASN A 407 -2.25 12.37 3.94
CA ASN A 407 -1.88 13.78 3.99
C ASN A 407 -2.79 14.50 4.99
N LEU A 408 -2.25 15.47 5.72
CA LEU A 408 -3.11 16.41 6.44
C LEU A 408 -3.78 17.32 5.42
N VAL A 409 -5.06 17.58 5.61
CA VAL A 409 -5.83 18.43 4.71
C VAL A 409 -6.51 19.59 5.43
N THR A 410 -6.54 20.72 4.75
CA THR A 410 -7.28 21.91 5.17
C THR A 410 -7.91 22.58 3.95
N SER A 411 -8.88 23.45 4.17
CA SER A 411 -9.51 24.20 3.09
C SER A 411 -8.53 25.15 2.41
N ASN A 412 -8.55 25.19 1.08
CA ASN A 412 -7.79 26.18 0.31
C ASN A 412 -8.36 27.61 0.46
N GLY A 413 -9.62 27.72 0.88
CA GLY A 413 -10.36 28.97 1.01
C GLY A 413 -10.50 29.76 -0.29
N HIS A 414 -11.14 30.92 -0.22
CA HIS A 414 -11.33 31.82 -1.38
C HIS A 414 -10.02 32.47 -1.86
N ASN A 415 -9.02 32.59 -0.98
CA ASN A 415 -7.76 33.26 -1.28
C ASN A 415 -6.74 32.36 -1.97
N ASN A 416 -7.10 31.10 -2.29
CA ASN A 416 -6.21 30.11 -2.89
C ASN A 416 -4.88 29.99 -2.12
N THR A 417 -4.95 29.65 -0.82
CA THR A 417 -3.78 29.60 0.07
C THR A 417 -2.70 28.61 -0.39
N GLY A 418 -3.11 27.54 -1.08
CA GLY A 418 -2.26 26.56 -1.75
C GLY A 418 -1.61 27.05 -3.05
N LYS A 419 -1.98 28.25 -3.52
CA LYS A 419 -1.43 28.90 -4.74
C LYS A 419 -1.54 28.03 -5.99
N PHE A 420 -2.63 27.28 -6.11
CA PHE A 420 -2.84 26.42 -7.26
C PHE A 420 -3.06 27.23 -8.54
N PRO A 421 -2.63 26.74 -9.72
CA PRO A 421 -2.99 27.35 -10.99
C PRO A 421 -4.51 27.48 -11.14
N VAL A 422 -4.97 28.54 -11.79
CA VAL A 422 -6.41 28.80 -11.99
C VAL A 422 -6.66 28.94 -13.49
N PRO A 423 -7.40 28.00 -14.12
CA PRO A 423 -8.01 26.79 -13.56
C PRO A 423 -7.02 25.63 -13.30
N SER A 424 -7.35 24.71 -12.38
CA SER A 424 -6.68 23.41 -12.18
C SER A 424 -7.53 22.45 -11.34
N PHE A 425 -7.23 21.14 -11.36
CA PHE A 425 -7.87 20.15 -10.49
C PHE A 425 -7.72 20.50 -9.01
N ASN A 426 -6.51 20.85 -8.56
CA ASN A 426 -6.28 21.22 -7.16
C ASN A 426 -7.04 22.49 -6.76
N HIS A 427 -7.08 23.49 -7.64
CA HIS A 427 -7.89 24.67 -7.42
C HIS A 427 -9.38 24.34 -7.38
N ASP A 428 -9.85 23.36 -8.16
CA ASP A 428 -11.24 22.90 -8.20
C ASP A 428 -11.60 21.97 -7.05
N MET A 429 -10.66 21.23 -6.47
CA MET A 429 -10.87 20.44 -5.24
C MET A 429 -10.98 21.38 -4.03
N GLY A 430 -10.15 22.42 -3.98
CA GLY A 430 -10.22 23.45 -2.94
C GLY A 430 -9.72 22.96 -1.60
N VAL A 431 -8.71 22.10 -1.63
CA VAL A 431 -8.10 21.48 -0.47
C VAL A 431 -6.58 21.65 -0.60
N VAL A 432 -5.94 22.02 0.50
CA VAL A 432 -4.48 22.08 0.62
C VAL A 432 -4.04 20.86 1.39
N GLU A 433 -3.16 20.08 0.76
CA GLU A 433 -2.55 18.91 1.34
C GLU A 433 -1.17 19.26 1.90
N SER A 434 -0.84 18.67 3.05
CA SER A 434 0.44 18.88 3.68
C SER A 434 0.86 17.69 4.52
N GLN A 435 2.17 17.47 4.54
CA GLN A 435 2.81 16.59 5.51
C GLN A 435 3.72 17.39 6.47
N ALA A 436 3.51 18.71 6.55
CA ALA A 436 4.25 19.58 7.46
C ALA A 436 3.70 19.44 8.89
N GLY A 437 4.61 19.34 9.86
CA GLY A 437 4.27 19.29 11.29
C GLY A 437 3.79 17.92 11.80
N VAL A 438 3.73 16.88 10.95
CA VAL A 438 3.51 15.49 11.40
C VAL A 438 4.83 14.79 11.71
N ASP A 439 4.83 13.98 12.76
CA ASP A 439 5.94 13.09 13.15
C ASP A 439 5.75 11.66 12.59
N TRP A 440 5.15 11.56 11.40
CA TRP A 440 4.97 10.28 10.71
C TRP A 440 6.29 9.85 10.07
N PRO A 441 6.72 8.58 10.23
CA PRO A 441 7.94 8.08 9.61
C PRO A 441 7.92 8.31 8.09
N GLY A 442 9.03 8.82 7.55
CA GLY A 442 9.23 8.94 6.10
C GLY A 442 9.63 7.61 5.46
N SER A 443 9.76 7.62 4.14
CA SER A 443 10.19 6.49 3.32
C SER A 443 11.26 6.93 2.32
N GLY A 444 11.58 6.08 1.33
CA GLY A 444 12.37 6.47 0.17
C GLY A 444 11.72 7.62 -0.61
N SER A 445 10.40 7.71 -0.64
CA SER A 445 9.64 8.68 -1.42
C SER A 445 9.20 9.87 -0.58
N VAL A 446 9.38 11.09 -1.09
CA VAL A 446 9.03 12.32 -0.36
C VAL A 446 7.52 12.45 -0.08
N TRP A 447 6.69 11.84 -0.93
CA TRP A 447 5.23 11.86 -0.82
C TRP A 447 4.68 10.78 0.13
N LEU A 448 5.46 9.76 0.47
CA LEU A 448 4.98 8.58 1.20
C LEU A 448 5.49 8.62 2.65
N LYS A 449 4.54 8.84 3.58
CA LYS A 449 4.75 8.74 5.02
C LYS A 449 3.90 7.61 5.61
N VAL A 450 4.39 6.99 6.68
CA VAL A 450 3.74 5.82 7.29
C VAL A 450 2.62 6.28 8.23
N TYR A 451 1.36 6.11 7.80
CA TYR A 451 0.17 6.41 8.62
C TYR A 451 -0.91 5.32 8.46
N PRO A 452 -0.78 4.18 9.16
CA PRO A 452 -1.65 3.00 8.99
C PRO A 452 -3.13 3.27 9.31
N LYS A 453 -3.43 4.21 10.22
CA LYS A 453 -4.82 4.60 10.52
C LYS A 453 -5.54 5.16 9.28
N GLY A 454 -4.80 5.77 8.35
CA GLY A 454 -5.35 6.23 7.08
C GLY A 454 -5.90 5.08 6.23
N MET A 455 -5.24 3.93 6.20
CA MET A 455 -5.74 2.73 5.52
C MET A 455 -7.08 2.28 6.11
N TYR A 456 -7.17 2.16 7.44
CA TYR A 456 -8.42 1.84 8.12
C TYR A 456 -9.54 2.83 7.76
N ASN A 457 -9.26 4.14 7.87
CA ASN A 457 -10.24 5.18 7.59
C ASN A 457 -10.74 5.15 6.13
N LEU A 458 -9.82 4.94 5.17
CA LEU A 458 -10.14 4.82 3.76
C LEU A 458 -11.08 3.64 3.49
N LEU A 459 -10.74 2.45 4.01
CA LEU A 459 -11.55 1.24 3.84
C LEU A 459 -12.95 1.41 4.45
N MET A 460 -13.03 2.04 5.63
CA MET A 460 -14.30 2.38 6.26
C MET A 460 -15.10 3.43 5.47
N TRP A 461 -14.44 4.40 4.84
CA TRP A 461 -15.11 5.39 3.99
C TRP A 461 -15.71 4.72 2.75
N ILE A 462 -14.94 3.89 2.04
CA ILE A 462 -15.41 3.13 0.87
C ILE A 462 -16.59 2.24 1.25
N HIS A 463 -16.50 1.55 2.39
CA HIS A 463 -17.57 0.71 2.92
C HIS A 463 -18.88 1.49 3.12
N ARG A 464 -18.81 2.70 3.67
CA ARG A 464 -20.00 3.52 3.95
C ARG A 464 -20.56 4.17 2.68
N GLU A 465 -19.69 4.73 1.84
CA GLU A 465 -20.11 5.51 0.67
C GLU A 465 -20.77 4.63 -0.40
N TYR A 466 -20.25 3.41 -0.59
CA TYR A 466 -20.65 2.54 -1.69
C TYR A 466 -21.44 1.30 -1.26
N ASN A 467 -22.07 1.36 -0.08
CA ASN A 467 -22.93 0.29 0.45
C ASN A 467 -22.21 -1.07 0.55
N ALA A 468 -21.05 -1.06 1.23
CA ALA A 468 -20.26 -2.24 1.58
C ALA A 468 -19.87 -3.14 0.39
N PRO A 469 -19.20 -2.61 -0.66
CA PRO A 469 -18.72 -3.45 -1.75
C PRO A 469 -17.67 -4.45 -1.23
N GLU A 470 -17.42 -5.51 -1.99
CA GLU A 470 -16.20 -6.29 -1.81
C GLU A 470 -14.99 -5.45 -2.22
N ILE A 471 -13.97 -5.37 -1.36
CA ILE A 471 -12.74 -4.61 -1.57
C ILE A 471 -11.57 -5.57 -1.73
N ILE A 472 -10.74 -5.31 -2.74
CA ILE A 472 -9.40 -5.90 -2.87
C ILE A 472 -8.41 -4.74 -2.78
N VAL A 473 -7.49 -4.80 -1.81
CA VAL A 473 -6.35 -3.86 -1.76
C VAL A 473 -5.38 -4.31 -2.85
N THR A 474 -5.40 -3.64 -4.00
CA THR A 474 -4.66 -4.06 -5.21
C THR A 474 -3.22 -3.59 -5.24
N GLU A 475 -2.88 -2.59 -4.42
CA GLU A 475 -1.52 -2.19 -4.10
C GLU A 475 -1.44 -1.56 -2.71
N ASN A 476 -0.42 -1.96 -1.95
CA ASN A 476 0.04 -1.27 -0.75
C ASN A 476 1.52 -1.62 -0.55
N GLY A 477 2.35 -0.63 -0.23
CA GLY A 477 3.80 -0.82 -0.18
C GLY A 477 4.53 0.40 0.37
N VAL A 478 5.85 0.28 0.52
CA VAL A 478 6.69 1.40 0.96
C VAL A 478 8.05 1.34 0.29
N SER A 479 8.55 2.52 -0.08
CA SER A 479 9.86 2.67 -0.67
C SER A 479 10.97 2.76 0.38
N ASP A 480 12.16 2.33 0.00
CA ASP A 480 13.41 2.75 0.60
C ASP A 480 14.40 3.17 -0.50
N ARG A 481 15.67 3.39 -0.12
CA ARG A 481 16.75 3.75 -1.05
C ARG A 481 17.65 2.56 -1.42
N GLY A 482 17.27 1.34 -1.05
CA GLY A 482 18.03 0.12 -1.27
C GLY A 482 18.42 -0.63 0.01
N GLY A 483 19.06 -1.78 -0.20
CA GLY A 483 19.48 -2.70 0.86
C GLY A 483 18.53 -3.88 1.08
N LEU A 484 19.09 -4.95 1.65
CA LEU A 484 18.35 -6.18 1.96
C LEU A 484 17.75 -6.19 3.36
N GLU A 485 18.28 -5.40 4.31
CA GLU A 485 17.80 -5.28 5.69
C GLU A 485 16.74 -4.17 5.85
N ASP A 486 15.56 -4.42 5.30
CA ASP A 486 14.48 -3.44 5.19
C ASP A 486 13.44 -3.54 6.33
N TYR A 487 13.89 -3.46 7.58
CA TYR A 487 13.00 -3.57 8.74
C TYR A 487 11.92 -2.48 8.80
N ALA A 488 12.14 -1.30 8.21
CA ALA A 488 11.11 -0.28 8.07
C ALA A 488 9.96 -0.74 7.16
N ARG A 489 10.26 -1.49 6.09
CA ARG A 489 9.25 -2.12 5.22
C ARG A 489 8.50 -3.23 5.95
N VAL A 490 9.18 -4.02 6.77
CA VAL A 490 8.53 -5.00 7.68
C VAL A 490 7.53 -4.30 8.61
N ASP A 491 7.96 -3.20 9.24
CA ASP A 491 7.13 -2.43 10.16
C ASP A 491 5.92 -1.84 9.44
N TYR A 492 6.11 -1.34 8.22
CA TYR A 492 5.04 -0.83 7.38
C TYR A 492 3.98 -1.90 7.10
N TYR A 493 4.37 -3.05 6.53
CA TYR A 493 3.44 -4.12 6.18
C TYR A 493 2.68 -4.62 7.40
N ASN A 494 3.36 -4.90 8.51
CA ASN A 494 2.70 -5.38 9.73
C ASN A 494 1.66 -4.36 10.26
N GLN A 495 1.97 -3.06 10.21
CA GLN A 495 1.05 -2.03 10.68
C GLN A 495 -0.14 -1.81 9.73
N TYR A 496 0.08 -1.77 8.41
CA TYR A 496 -1.00 -1.59 7.44
C TYR A 496 -1.91 -2.82 7.38
N LEU A 497 -1.35 -4.04 7.42
CA LEU A 497 -2.14 -5.27 7.54
C LEU A 497 -2.92 -5.34 8.85
N SER A 498 -2.38 -4.81 9.95
CA SER A 498 -3.15 -4.65 11.19
C SER A 498 -4.35 -3.70 10.99
N ALA A 499 -4.17 -2.58 10.29
CA ALA A 499 -5.26 -1.65 10.01
C ALA A 499 -6.33 -2.27 9.08
N VAL A 500 -5.92 -3.13 8.15
CA VAL A 500 -6.84 -3.94 7.33
C VAL A 500 -7.65 -4.88 8.22
N LEU A 501 -7.01 -5.62 9.15
CA LEU A 501 -7.72 -6.48 10.11
C LEU A 501 -8.70 -5.68 10.97
N ASP A 502 -8.30 -4.51 11.45
CA ASP A 502 -9.17 -3.63 12.24
C ASP A 502 -10.44 -3.27 11.43
N ALA A 503 -10.30 -2.96 10.13
CA ALA A 503 -11.45 -2.67 9.26
C ALA A 503 -12.32 -3.90 8.99
N MET A 504 -11.72 -5.09 8.82
CA MET A 504 -12.47 -6.35 8.65
C MET A 504 -13.28 -6.70 9.91
N GLU A 505 -12.67 -6.54 11.08
CA GLU A 505 -13.31 -6.75 12.38
C GLU A 505 -14.50 -5.80 12.60
N ASP A 506 -14.42 -4.58 12.03
CA ASP A 506 -15.50 -3.59 12.01
C ASP A 506 -16.52 -3.78 10.85
N GLY A 507 -16.42 -4.89 10.09
CA GLY A 507 -17.43 -5.32 9.12
C GLY A 507 -17.16 -4.94 7.66
N VAL A 508 -15.98 -4.41 7.33
CA VAL A 508 -15.61 -4.15 5.93
C VAL A 508 -15.34 -5.48 5.21
N ASN A 509 -15.98 -5.67 4.05
CA ASN A 509 -15.80 -6.86 3.22
C ASN A 509 -14.50 -6.75 2.39
N ILE A 510 -13.38 -7.17 2.98
CA ILE A 510 -12.07 -7.17 2.32
C ILE A 510 -11.70 -8.62 1.97
N SER A 511 -11.56 -8.91 0.69
CA SER A 511 -11.30 -10.28 0.20
C SER A 511 -9.84 -10.53 -0.18
N GLY A 512 -9.02 -9.49 -0.33
CA GLY A 512 -7.62 -9.65 -0.71
C GLY A 512 -6.71 -8.46 -0.45
N TYR A 513 -5.42 -8.75 -0.44
CA TYR A 513 -4.33 -7.80 -0.28
C TYR A 513 -3.16 -8.17 -1.19
N ILE A 514 -2.76 -7.22 -2.03
CA ILE A 514 -1.70 -7.37 -3.02
C ILE A 514 -0.58 -6.37 -2.69
N ALA A 515 0.59 -6.89 -2.31
CA ALA A 515 1.75 -6.08 -1.97
C ALA A 515 2.40 -5.43 -3.20
N TRP A 516 2.69 -4.13 -3.10
CA TRP A 516 3.49 -3.40 -4.07
C TRP A 516 4.94 -3.27 -3.57
N SER A 517 5.94 -3.90 -4.19
CA SER A 517 5.89 -4.74 -5.40
C SER A 517 6.59 -6.08 -5.18
N LEU A 518 6.42 -7.02 -6.12
CA LEU A 518 7.15 -8.29 -6.11
C LEU A 518 8.68 -8.06 -6.01
N MET A 519 9.19 -7.13 -6.81
CA MET A 519 10.62 -6.83 -6.92
C MET A 519 10.86 -5.35 -7.22
N ASP A 520 12.06 -4.86 -6.95
CA ASP A 520 12.46 -3.51 -7.35
C ASP A 520 12.28 -3.36 -8.87
N SER A 521 11.81 -2.20 -9.30
CA SER A 521 11.39 -1.93 -10.68
C SER A 521 11.72 -0.50 -11.07
N TYR A 522 11.44 -0.12 -12.31
CA TYR A 522 11.53 1.28 -12.78
C TYR A 522 10.37 2.09 -12.18
N GLU A 523 10.64 2.98 -11.23
CA GLU A 523 9.64 3.74 -10.49
C GLU A 523 9.34 5.08 -11.19
N TRP A 524 8.87 4.99 -12.43
CA TRP A 524 8.36 6.14 -13.20
C TRP A 524 9.36 7.31 -13.22
N LYS A 525 8.95 8.52 -12.81
CA LYS A 525 9.84 9.68 -12.74
C LYS A 525 10.97 9.55 -11.73
N ALA A 526 10.86 8.68 -10.72
CA ALA A 526 11.95 8.43 -9.78
C ALA A 526 13.04 7.52 -10.37
N GLY A 527 12.82 6.95 -11.56
CA GLY A 527 13.75 6.02 -12.19
C GLY A 527 14.03 4.83 -11.29
N TYR A 528 15.30 4.52 -11.04
CA TYR A 528 15.69 3.46 -10.11
C TYR A 528 16.04 3.99 -8.71
N THR A 529 15.77 5.25 -8.38
CA THR A 529 16.22 5.83 -7.09
C THR A 529 15.35 5.45 -5.88
N GLU A 530 14.15 4.91 -6.11
CA GLU A 530 13.19 4.51 -5.09
C GLU A 530 12.87 3.02 -5.25
N LYS A 531 12.98 2.25 -4.17
CA LYS A 531 12.88 0.78 -4.19
C LYS A 531 11.64 0.31 -3.43
N PHE A 532 10.66 -0.27 -4.12
CA PHE A 532 9.43 -0.79 -3.50
C PHE A 532 9.42 -2.32 -3.30
N GLY A 533 10.34 -3.03 -3.94
CA GLY A 533 10.28 -4.48 -4.05
C GLY A 533 10.49 -5.23 -2.74
N LEU A 534 9.77 -6.34 -2.57
CA LEU A 534 10.12 -7.39 -1.62
C LEU A 534 11.44 -8.09 -1.99
N TYR A 535 11.73 -8.17 -3.29
CA TYR A 535 13.02 -8.60 -3.82
C TYR A 535 13.82 -7.40 -4.32
N HIS A 536 15.09 -7.34 -3.95
CA HIS A 536 16.05 -6.43 -4.56
C HIS A 536 16.39 -6.88 -5.97
N VAL A 537 16.56 -5.93 -6.90
CA VAL A 537 17.08 -6.18 -8.25
C VAL A 537 18.39 -5.43 -8.44
N ASP A 538 19.42 -6.16 -8.85
CA ASP A 538 20.69 -5.57 -9.28
C ASP A 538 20.57 -5.04 -10.72
N PHE A 539 20.26 -3.74 -10.86
CA PHE A 539 20.13 -3.08 -12.15
C PHE A 539 21.46 -2.86 -12.88
N SER A 540 22.60 -3.05 -12.21
CA SER A 540 23.92 -2.98 -12.84
C SER A 540 24.32 -4.29 -13.50
N SER A 541 23.84 -5.42 -12.96
CA SER A 541 24.06 -6.74 -13.53
C SER A 541 23.20 -6.97 -14.78
N PRO A 542 23.76 -7.46 -15.90
CA PRO A 542 22.96 -7.83 -17.07
C PRO A 542 21.95 -8.93 -16.76
N GLU A 543 22.22 -9.78 -15.77
CA GLU A 543 21.32 -10.85 -15.34
C GLU A 543 20.16 -10.34 -14.47
N ARG A 544 20.15 -9.05 -14.08
CA ARG A 544 19.12 -8.46 -13.20
C ARG A 544 18.82 -9.32 -11.99
N THR A 545 19.85 -9.83 -11.32
CA THR A 545 19.72 -10.82 -10.23
C THR A 545 18.73 -10.33 -9.17
N ARG A 546 17.80 -11.20 -8.77
CA ARG A 546 16.80 -10.91 -7.74
C ARG A 546 17.14 -11.56 -6.41
N THR A 547 17.26 -10.77 -5.35
CA THR A 547 17.63 -11.23 -4.00
C THR A 547 16.52 -10.89 -3.00
N PRO A 548 15.97 -11.86 -2.23
CA PRO A 548 14.90 -11.57 -1.27
C PRO A 548 15.39 -10.66 -0.14
N LYS A 549 14.66 -9.59 0.14
CA LYS A 549 14.88 -8.74 1.32
C LYS A 549 14.29 -9.40 2.58
N ILE A 550 14.50 -8.81 3.75
CA ILE A 550 13.88 -9.30 5.00
C ILE A 550 12.35 -9.23 4.91
N SER A 551 11.79 -8.19 4.30
CA SER A 551 10.36 -8.07 4.07
C SER A 551 9.76 -9.22 3.26
N ALA A 552 10.47 -9.76 2.25
CA ALA A 552 10.02 -10.94 1.51
C ALA A 552 9.79 -12.13 2.43
N ARG A 553 10.73 -12.38 3.36
CA ARG A 553 10.63 -13.51 4.31
C ARG A 553 9.46 -13.34 5.27
N VAL A 554 9.25 -12.12 5.77
CA VAL A 554 8.13 -11.81 6.68
C VAL A 554 6.80 -11.90 5.96
N PHE A 555 6.69 -11.33 4.76
CA PHE A 555 5.48 -11.40 3.95
C PHE A 555 5.15 -12.85 3.54
N ALA A 556 6.16 -13.67 3.24
CA ALA A 556 5.99 -15.10 2.98
C ALA A 556 5.39 -15.85 4.19
N GLN A 557 5.86 -15.53 5.39
CA GLN A 557 5.32 -16.10 6.63
C GLN A 557 3.87 -15.67 6.88
N ILE A 558 3.52 -14.41 6.54
CA ILE A 558 2.14 -13.92 6.63
C ILE A 558 1.24 -14.68 5.65
N CYS A 559 1.62 -14.78 4.37
CA CYS A 559 0.87 -15.51 3.36
C CYS A 559 0.66 -16.98 3.73
N LYS A 560 1.68 -17.61 4.34
CA LYS A 560 1.63 -19.02 4.77
C LYS A 560 0.72 -19.25 5.98
N THR A 561 0.67 -18.31 6.92
CA THR A 561 0.00 -18.51 8.23
C THR A 561 -1.38 -17.84 8.32
N ASN A 562 -1.66 -16.88 7.44
CA ASN A 562 -2.75 -15.91 7.53
C ASN A 562 -2.72 -15.10 8.84
N THR A 563 -1.54 -14.91 9.43
CA THR A 563 -1.39 -14.17 10.70
C THR A 563 -0.21 -13.21 10.65
N ILE A 564 -0.28 -12.13 11.42
CA ILE A 564 0.84 -11.21 11.62
C ILE A 564 1.63 -11.66 12.86
N ASP A 565 2.83 -12.21 12.66
CA ASP A 565 3.78 -12.49 13.74
C ASP A 565 4.76 -11.32 13.92
N TRP A 566 4.44 -10.42 14.84
CA TRP A 566 5.26 -9.25 15.17
C TRP A 566 6.65 -9.59 15.70
N SER A 567 6.86 -10.83 16.17
CA SER A 567 8.14 -11.30 16.71
C SER A 567 9.04 -11.92 15.66
N TYR A 568 8.50 -12.33 14.51
CA TYR A 568 9.28 -12.89 13.41
C TYR A 568 10.07 -11.80 12.68
N ARG A 569 11.34 -11.66 13.05
CA ARG A 569 12.30 -10.74 12.43
C ARG A 569 13.58 -11.50 12.05
N PRO A 570 13.59 -12.16 10.88
CA PRO A 570 14.76 -12.90 10.44
C PRO A 570 15.94 -11.96 10.20
N LYS A 571 17.17 -12.46 10.40
CA LYS A 571 18.40 -11.78 10.05
C LYS A 571 18.97 -12.35 8.75
N LEU A 572 19.80 -11.58 8.05
CA LEU A 572 20.62 -12.09 6.96
C LEU A 572 21.79 -12.89 7.53
N ASP A 573 22.13 -14.01 6.89
CA ASP A 573 23.36 -14.75 7.20
C ASP A 573 24.60 -14.03 6.59
N ASP A 574 25.80 -14.44 7.01
CA ASP A 574 27.05 -13.76 6.63
C ASP A 574 27.30 -13.76 5.11
N GLU A 575 26.94 -14.84 4.40
CA GLU A 575 27.04 -14.90 2.93
C GLU A 575 26.07 -13.93 2.25
N GLN A 576 24.82 -13.86 2.71
CA GLN A 576 23.84 -12.90 2.20
C GLN A 576 24.23 -11.46 2.51
N GLN A 577 24.87 -11.20 3.64
CA GLN A 577 25.39 -9.88 3.97
C GLN A 577 26.53 -9.48 3.03
N LEU A 578 27.45 -10.40 2.71
CA LEU A 578 28.52 -10.15 1.74
C LEU A 578 27.96 -9.85 0.34
N VAL A 579 26.96 -10.61 -0.11
CA VAL A 579 26.25 -10.36 -1.38
C VAL A 579 25.56 -8.99 -1.35
N ALA A 580 24.87 -8.66 -0.26
CA ALA A 580 24.21 -7.36 -0.10
C ALA A 580 25.20 -6.20 -0.22
N MET A 581 26.39 -6.32 0.41
CA MET A 581 27.43 -5.29 0.38
C MET A 581 28.07 -5.12 -1.00
N ALA A 582 28.18 -6.21 -1.77
CA ALA A 582 28.73 -6.17 -3.12
C ALA A 582 27.77 -5.54 -4.15
N GLN A 583 26.46 -5.54 -3.87
CA GLN A 583 25.41 -4.99 -4.74
C GLN A 583 25.10 -3.50 -4.48
N LEU A 584 25.69 -2.88 -3.45
CA LEU A 584 25.50 -1.44 -3.19
C LEU A 584 26.42 -0.59 -4.08
N PRO A 585 25.94 0.56 -4.62
CA PRO A 585 26.78 1.49 -5.35
C PRO A 585 27.99 1.96 -4.52
N ALA A 586 29.14 2.16 -5.18
CA ALA A 586 30.39 2.56 -4.52
C ALA A 586 30.30 3.86 -3.69
N GLU A 587 29.34 4.74 -3.99
CA GLU A 587 29.12 5.99 -3.25
C GLU A 587 28.48 5.78 -1.87
N GLU A 588 27.71 4.71 -1.64
CA GLU A 588 27.10 4.41 -0.34
C GLU A 588 28.05 3.70 0.63
N GLN A 589 29.11 3.05 0.14
CA GLN A 589 30.12 2.43 0.99
C GLN A 589 30.91 3.47 1.81
N MET A 590 31.07 4.70 1.32
CA MET A 590 31.83 5.75 2.03
C MET A 590 31.09 6.37 3.23
N ALA A 591 29.77 6.22 3.34
CA ALA A 591 29.00 6.83 4.44
C ALA A 591 28.97 6.00 5.73
N ARG A 592 29.46 4.74 5.72
CA ARG A 592 29.45 3.85 6.91
C ARG A 592 30.81 3.64 7.57
N THR A 593 31.87 4.25 7.04
CA THR A 593 33.21 4.22 7.64
C THR A 593 33.77 5.63 7.84
N SER A 594 33.15 6.42 8.72
CA SER A 594 33.81 7.59 9.30
C SER A 594 33.55 7.65 10.80
N GLY A 595 34.32 6.84 11.52
CA GLY A 595 34.24 6.71 12.97
C GLY A 595 35.41 5.95 13.56
N ALA A 596 36.63 6.15 13.05
CA ALA A 596 37.85 5.77 13.77
C ALA A 596 39.03 6.60 13.26
N SER A 597 39.47 7.55 14.08
CA SER A 597 40.75 8.21 13.98
C SER A 597 41.89 7.19 14.00
N GLY A 598 42.85 7.34 13.09
CA GLY A 598 43.88 6.36 12.80
C GLY A 598 44.93 6.11 13.88
N ALA A 599 45.61 4.99 13.70
CA ALA A 599 47.02 4.79 14.05
C ALA A 599 47.62 3.77 13.08
N ILE A 600 48.74 4.14 12.48
CA ILE A 600 49.51 3.44 11.46
C ILE A 600 50.18 2.19 12.05
N SER A 601 50.28 1.10 11.27
CA SER A 601 51.37 0.12 11.44
C SER A 601 51.73 -0.51 10.09
N TRP A 602 53.02 -0.44 9.77
CA TRP A 602 53.66 -0.95 8.56
C TRP A 602 53.85 -2.47 8.61
N SER A 603 53.83 -3.11 7.45
CA SER A 603 54.17 -4.52 7.25
C SER A 603 55.67 -4.77 7.47
N LEU A 604 56.01 -5.78 8.27
CA LEU A 604 57.34 -6.39 8.28
C LEU A 604 57.23 -7.92 8.21
N THR A 605 57.34 -8.44 6.99
CA THR A 605 57.92 -9.75 6.68
C THR A 605 59.45 -9.75 6.86
N GLY A 606 59.98 -8.95 7.78
CA GLY A 606 61.40 -8.87 8.10
C GLY A 606 61.58 -8.71 9.60
N LEU A 607 62.19 -9.71 10.24
CA LEU A 607 62.80 -9.75 11.59
C LEU A 607 62.36 -10.93 12.47
N LEU A 608 62.01 -12.06 11.83
CA LEU A 608 62.16 -13.39 12.43
C LEU A 608 63.53 -14.03 12.12
N LEU A 609 64.50 -13.25 11.63
CA LEU A 609 65.87 -13.70 11.41
C LEU A 609 66.86 -12.58 11.75
N LEU A 610 67.03 -12.38 13.05
CA LEU A 610 68.27 -11.94 13.68
C LEU A 610 68.12 -12.30 15.16
N ALA A 611 68.25 -13.59 15.44
CA ALA A 611 68.95 -13.97 16.65
C ALA A 611 70.24 -13.15 16.69
N LEU A 612 70.51 -12.43 17.78
CA LEU A 612 71.84 -12.16 18.34
C LEU A 612 71.71 -11.01 19.35
N LEU A 613 71.98 -11.36 20.62
CA LEU A 613 72.43 -10.47 21.69
C LEU A 613 71.36 -9.72 22.50
N ARG A 614 70.56 -10.45 23.29
CA ARG A 614 70.59 -10.43 24.76
C ARG A 614 69.42 -11.19 25.38
#